data_AF-A0A966VE94-F1
#
_entry.id   AF-A0A966VE94-F1
#
_cell.length_a   1.000
_cell.length_b   1.000
_cell.length_c   1.000
_cell.angle_alpha   90.00
_cell.angle_beta   90.00
_cell.angle_gamma   90.00
#
_symmetry.space_group_name_H-M   'P 1'
#
loop_
_entity.id
_entity.type
_entity.pdbx_description
1 polymer ?
#
loop_
_entity_poly.entity_id
_entity_poly.type
_entity_poly.pdbx_seq_one_letter_code
_entity_poly.pdbx_strand_id
1 'polypeptide(L)'
;MEASEFDAYGDPILNSAGDPFLPPVELPKVEIIVTVGLNDVSAPSLAWLGAQNKTNANTITVGPYTGTAGKWKLNKLSAVPVYENNLAYWRWTMEWAYRSEGWQKKIVDKGMREKTAAGERQPVDPGSGLSPSQPILLNGAGRKLPTGTTPTQLPFTVFLPYTFPTPI
;
A
#
# COMPACT_ATOMS: atom_id res chain seq x y z
N MET A 1 14.04 4.14 3.50
CA MET A 1 12.68 4.70 3.55
C MET A 1 12.65 5.68 2.41
N GLU A 2 11.71 5.51 1.50
CA GLU A 2 11.59 6.38 0.33
C GLU A 2 10.37 7.27 0.56
N ALA A 3 10.55 8.58 0.34
CA ALA A 3 9.44 9.51 0.33
C ALA A 3 8.76 9.38 -1.05
N SER A 4 7.45 9.15 -1.06
CA SER A 4 6.68 9.10 -2.29
C SER A 4 5.64 10.21 -2.28
N GLU A 5 5.66 11.05 -3.31
CA GLU A 5 4.66 12.11 -3.53
C GLU A 5 3.44 11.60 -4.30
N PHE A 6 3.57 10.43 -4.94
CA PHE A 6 2.53 9.76 -5.71
C PHE A 6 2.24 8.38 -5.14
N ASP A 7 1.01 7.92 -5.34
CA ASP A 7 0.62 6.56 -5.04
C ASP A 7 1.00 5.61 -6.20
N ALA A 8 0.68 4.32 -6.07
CA ALA A 8 1.03 3.30 -7.06
C ALA A 8 0.25 3.41 -8.38
N TYR A 9 -0.82 4.21 -8.43
CA TYR A 9 -1.55 4.55 -9.66
C TYR A 9 -1.03 5.82 -10.33
N GLY A 10 -0.12 6.55 -9.66
CA GLY A 10 0.40 7.83 -10.12
C GLY A 10 -0.41 9.03 -9.65
N ASP A 11 -1.37 8.83 -8.73
CA ASP A 11 -2.15 9.92 -8.16
C ASP A 11 -1.36 10.60 -7.04
N PRO A 12 -1.41 11.94 -6.92
CA PRO A 12 -0.68 12.65 -5.89
C PRO A 12 -1.25 12.34 -4.49
N ILE A 13 -0.36 12.11 -3.52
CA ILE A 13 -0.73 11.85 -2.13
C ILE A 13 -0.97 13.18 -1.42
N LEU A 14 -2.23 13.61 -1.40
CA LEU A 14 -2.67 14.90 -0.86
C LEU A 14 -3.64 14.72 0.31
N ASN A 15 -3.70 15.70 1.20
CA ASN A 15 -4.78 15.79 2.18
C ASN A 15 -6.10 16.18 1.49
N SER A 16 -7.20 16.16 2.24
CA SER A 16 -8.51 16.45 1.64
C SER A 16 -8.71 17.91 1.22
N ALA A 17 -7.86 18.83 1.71
CA ALA A 17 -7.79 20.21 1.24
C ALA A 17 -7.04 20.34 -0.10
N GLY A 18 -6.31 19.31 -0.54
CA GLY A 18 -5.55 19.28 -1.79
C GLY A 18 -4.12 19.77 -1.66
N ASP A 19 -3.59 19.82 -0.43
CA ASP A 19 -2.19 20.16 -0.18
C ASP A 19 -1.37 18.88 0.13
N PRO A 20 -0.06 18.86 -0.19
CA PRO A 20 0.82 17.75 0.19
C PRO A 20 0.90 17.58 1.71
N PHE A 21 1.15 16.35 2.16
CA PHE A 21 1.46 16.10 3.57
C PHE A 21 2.85 16.62 3.93
N LEU A 22 2.94 17.31 5.07
CA LEU A 22 4.19 17.81 5.64
C LEU A 22 4.37 17.23 7.05
N PRO A 23 5.47 16.49 7.34
CA PRO A 23 6.50 16.03 6.40
C PRO A 23 5.94 15.05 5.35
N PRO A 24 6.69 14.80 4.25
CA PRO A 24 6.31 13.84 3.22
C PRO A 24 6.03 12.45 3.80
N VAL A 25 5.23 11.69 3.06
CA VAL A 25 4.76 10.38 3.51
C VAL A 25 5.87 9.35 3.41
N GLU A 26 6.16 8.72 4.53
CA GLU A 26 7.15 7.65 4.62
C GLU A 26 6.50 6.27 4.47
N LEU A 27 7.09 5.40 3.64
CA LEU A 27 6.67 4.00 3.51
C LEU A 27 7.33 3.12 4.58
N PRO A 28 6.55 2.37 5.39
CA PRO A 28 7.10 1.52 6.44
C PRO A 28 7.85 0.32 5.87
N LYS A 29 9.01 0.00 6.47
CA LYS A 29 9.97 -1.03 6.01
C LYS A 29 9.82 -2.40 6.70
N VAL A 30 9.01 -2.53 7.76
CA VAL A 30 8.89 -3.80 8.48
C VAL A 30 7.91 -4.73 7.77
N GLU A 31 8.37 -5.93 7.43
CA GLU A 31 7.64 -6.94 6.68
C GLU A 31 7.88 -8.30 7.34
N ILE A 32 6.83 -9.11 7.55
CA ILE A 32 7.02 -10.53 7.87
C ILE A 32 7.23 -11.23 6.54
N ILE A 33 8.35 -11.93 6.39
CA ILE A 33 8.71 -12.61 5.14
C ILE A 33 8.49 -14.12 5.27
N VAL A 34 7.78 -14.69 4.31
CA VAL A 34 7.59 -16.13 4.13
C VAL A 34 8.19 -16.53 2.79
N THR A 35 9.16 -17.45 2.83
CA THR A 35 9.79 -17.98 1.61
C THR A 35 9.23 -19.36 1.29
N VAL A 36 8.70 -19.53 0.08
CA VAL A 36 8.17 -20.79 -0.43
C VAL A 36 9.09 -21.32 -1.52
N GLY A 37 9.49 -22.59 -1.38
CA GLY A 37 10.17 -23.35 -2.42
C GLY A 37 9.24 -24.45 -2.93
N LEU A 38 9.09 -24.56 -4.25
CA LEU A 38 8.26 -25.60 -4.89
C LEU A 38 8.89 -26.06 -6.21
N ASN A 39 8.48 -27.23 -6.68
CA ASN A 39 8.88 -27.77 -7.97
C ASN A 39 7.66 -27.84 -8.88
N ASP A 40 7.77 -27.31 -10.09
CA ASP A 40 6.72 -27.35 -11.12
C ASP A 40 7.34 -27.76 -12.45
N VAL A 41 6.63 -28.52 -13.28
CA VAL A 41 7.08 -28.84 -14.64
C VAL A 41 7.05 -27.62 -15.57
N SER A 42 6.34 -26.56 -15.16
CA SER A 42 6.12 -25.33 -15.91
C SER A 42 7.08 -24.23 -15.45
N ALA A 43 7.61 -23.48 -16.43
CA ALA A 43 8.34 -22.25 -16.18
C ALA A 43 7.39 -21.15 -15.66
N PRO A 44 7.91 -20.08 -15.03
CA PRO A 44 7.10 -18.93 -14.69
C PRO A 44 6.40 -18.30 -15.88
N SER A 45 5.07 -18.25 -15.81
CA SER A 45 4.25 -17.56 -16.80
C SER A 45 4.44 -16.05 -16.71
N LEU A 46 4.06 -15.33 -17.78
CA LEU A 46 4.06 -13.87 -17.78
C LEU A 46 3.19 -13.28 -16.65
N ALA A 47 2.14 -13.99 -16.23
CA ALA A 47 1.31 -13.60 -15.09
C ALA A 47 2.11 -13.59 -13.79
N TRP A 48 2.92 -14.63 -13.55
CA TRP A 48 3.78 -14.69 -12.37
C TRP A 48 4.89 -13.63 -12.39
N LEU A 49 5.52 -13.41 -13.55
CA LEU A 49 6.53 -12.36 -13.70
C LEU A 49 5.93 -10.96 -13.46
N GLY A 50 4.73 -10.70 -13.99
CA GLY A 50 4.01 -9.44 -13.82
C GLY A 50 3.39 -9.24 -12.43
N ALA A 51 3.43 -10.24 -11.56
CA ALA A 51 2.92 -10.18 -10.20
C ALA A 51 3.97 -9.72 -9.16
N GLN A 52 5.24 -9.60 -9.57
CA GLN A 52 6.30 -9.12 -8.69
C GLN A 52 6.03 -7.69 -8.20
N ASN A 53 6.31 -7.46 -6.91
CA ASN A 53 6.09 -6.22 -6.17
C ASN A 53 4.63 -5.74 -6.15
N LYS A 54 3.68 -6.66 -6.31
CA LYS A 54 2.23 -6.39 -6.23
C LYS A 54 1.60 -7.04 -5.01
N THR A 55 0.46 -6.50 -4.58
CA THR A 55 -0.34 -7.06 -3.48
C THR A 55 -1.47 -7.93 -4.00
N ASN A 56 -1.98 -8.83 -3.19
CA ASN A 56 -3.01 -9.77 -3.65
C ASN A 56 -4.37 -9.09 -3.77
N ALA A 57 -5.02 -9.19 -4.94
CA ALA A 57 -6.40 -8.75 -5.14
C ALA A 57 -7.41 -9.82 -4.75
N ASN A 58 -7.01 -11.09 -4.82
CA ASN A 58 -7.77 -12.28 -4.43
C ASN A 58 -7.27 -12.84 -3.10
N THR A 59 -8.08 -13.69 -2.45
CA THR A 59 -7.61 -14.52 -1.33
C THR A 59 -6.56 -15.50 -1.84
N ILE A 60 -5.41 -15.55 -1.17
CA ILE A 60 -4.34 -16.50 -1.48
C ILE A 60 -3.92 -17.27 -0.23
N THR A 61 -3.37 -18.45 -0.44
CA THR A 61 -2.79 -19.29 0.62
C THR A 61 -1.31 -19.49 0.33
N VAL A 62 -0.46 -19.13 1.30
CA VAL A 62 0.99 -19.29 1.24
C VAL A 62 1.38 -20.25 2.37
N GLY A 63 1.68 -21.51 2.04
CA GLY A 63 1.86 -22.57 3.03
C GLY A 63 0.58 -22.79 3.84
N PRO A 64 0.61 -22.77 5.20
CA PRO A 64 -0.59 -22.91 6.03
C PRO A 64 -1.37 -21.58 6.22
N TYR A 65 -0.89 -20.47 5.66
CA TYR A 65 -1.43 -19.14 5.94
C TYR A 65 -2.29 -18.62 4.80
N THR A 66 -3.57 -18.40 5.07
CA THR A 66 -4.50 -17.75 4.14
C THR A 66 -4.58 -16.26 4.44
N GLY A 67 -4.45 -15.43 3.40
CA GLY A 67 -4.68 -13.99 3.49
C GLY A 67 -5.73 -13.54 2.49
N THR A 68 -6.69 -12.74 2.97
CA THR A 68 -7.63 -12.01 2.11
C THR A 68 -6.90 -10.93 1.31
N ALA A 69 -7.61 -10.26 0.40
CA ALA A 69 -7.04 -9.21 -0.45
C ALA A 69 -6.24 -8.15 0.34
N GLY A 70 -5.10 -7.75 -0.20
CA GLY A 70 -4.23 -6.70 0.31
C GLY A 70 -3.36 -7.09 1.50
N LYS A 71 -3.24 -8.38 1.85
CA LYS A 71 -2.45 -8.88 2.99
C LYS A 71 -1.07 -9.39 2.60
N TRP A 72 -0.94 -9.93 1.39
CA TRP A 72 0.28 -10.50 0.85
C TRP A 72 0.84 -9.64 -0.28
N LYS A 73 2.16 -9.53 -0.35
CA LYS A 73 2.91 -8.94 -1.45
C LYS A 73 3.97 -9.93 -1.92
N LEU A 74 4.09 -10.14 -3.23
CA LEU A 74 5.18 -10.95 -3.79
C LEU A 74 6.43 -10.07 -3.95
N ASN A 75 7.41 -10.19 -3.06
CA ASN A 75 8.65 -9.42 -3.13
C ASN A 75 9.57 -9.93 -4.23
N LYS A 76 9.76 -11.25 -4.26
CA LYS A 76 10.73 -11.89 -5.13
C LYS A 76 10.17 -13.17 -5.72
N LEU A 77 10.51 -13.39 -6.97
CA LEU A 77 10.24 -14.62 -7.71
C LEU A 77 11.50 -15.03 -8.44
N SER A 78 11.89 -16.29 -8.30
CA SER A 78 12.95 -16.91 -9.11
C SER A 78 12.61 -18.35 -9.40
N ALA A 79 13.00 -18.83 -10.58
CA ALA A 79 12.90 -20.24 -10.93
C ALA A 79 14.15 -20.67 -11.72
N VAL A 80 14.61 -21.88 -11.46
CA VAL A 80 15.78 -22.46 -12.13
C VAL A 80 15.37 -23.78 -12.79
N PRO A 81 15.71 -24.02 -14.08
CA PRO A 81 15.44 -25.29 -14.72
C PRO A 81 16.36 -26.36 -14.13
N VAL A 82 15.80 -27.52 -13.82
CA VAL A 82 16.47 -28.66 -13.22
C VAL A 82 16.11 -29.92 -14.01
N TYR A 83 17.07 -30.81 -14.18
CA TYR A 83 16.85 -32.13 -14.75
C TYR A 83 17.46 -33.19 -13.84
N GLU A 84 16.61 -33.97 -13.18
CA GLU A 84 17.00 -34.99 -12.21
C GLU A 84 16.09 -36.22 -12.40
N ASN A 85 16.64 -37.43 -12.22
CA ASN A 85 15.88 -38.69 -12.33
C ASN A 85 15.04 -38.81 -13.62
N ASN A 86 15.61 -38.38 -14.76
CA ASN A 86 14.96 -38.39 -16.07
C ASN A 86 13.71 -37.50 -16.18
N LEU A 87 13.55 -36.51 -15.28
CA LEU A 87 12.46 -35.55 -15.28
C LEU A 87 13.00 -34.11 -15.33
N ALA A 88 12.53 -33.33 -16.29
CA ALA A 88 12.77 -31.88 -16.35
C ALA A 88 11.69 -31.14 -15.56
N TYR A 89 12.10 -30.25 -14.67
CA TYR A 89 11.21 -29.39 -13.90
C TYR A 89 11.88 -28.04 -13.60
N TRP A 90 11.13 -27.14 -12.98
CA TRP A 90 11.58 -25.84 -12.51
C TRP A 90 11.52 -25.83 -10.99
N ARG A 91 12.62 -25.44 -10.34
CA ARG A 91 12.68 -25.21 -8.91
C ARG A 91 12.42 -23.73 -8.64
N TRP A 92 11.25 -23.45 -8.10
CA TRP A 92 10.78 -22.11 -7.80
C TRP A 92 11.19 -21.68 -6.39
N THR A 93 11.41 -20.39 -6.22
CA THR A 93 11.58 -19.73 -4.92
C THR A 93 10.84 -18.41 -4.95
N MET A 94 9.89 -18.26 -4.02
CA MET A 94 9.00 -17.11 -3.92
C MET A 94 9.15 -16.50 -2.53
N GLU A 95 9.33 -15.19 -2.47
CA GLU A 95 9.39 -14.43 -1.23
C GLU A 95 8.12 -13.59 -1.08
N TRP A 96 7.32 -13.93 -0.08
CA TRP A 96 6.05 -13.29 0.21
C TRP A 96 6.16 -12.44 1.48
N ALA A 97 5.77 -11.18 1.38
CA ALA A 97 5.66 -10.30 2.53
C ALA A 97 4.20 -10.25 3.02
N TYR A 98 4.01 -10.49 4.32
CA TYR A 98 2.70 -10.46 4.98
C TYR A 98 2.55 -9.24 5.90
N ARG A 99 1.34 -8.66 5.91
CA ARG A 99 0.91 -7.67 6.90
C ARG A 99 -0.52 -7.93 7.36
N SER A 100 -0.71 -8.04 8.67
CA SER A 100 -2.02 -8.25 9.30
C SER A 100 -2.99 -7.10 9.01
N GLU A 101 -2.52 -5.85 9.03
CA GLU A 101 -3.31 -4.66 8.69
C GLU A 101 -3.48 -4.47 7.18
N GLY A 102 -2.70 -5.19 6.38
CA GLY A 102 -2.60 -5.04 4.94
C GLY A 102 -1.61 -3.96 4.50
N TRP A 103 -1.56 -3.75 3.18
CA TRP A 103 -0.57 -2.90 2.54
C TRP A 103 -1.06 -1.49 2.21
N GLN A 104 -2.37 -1.22 2.32
CA GLN A 104 -2.91 0.11 2.09
C GLN A 104 -2.37 1.09 3.13
N LYS A 105 -1.72 2.16 2.67
CA LYS A 105 -1.21 3.21 3.56
C LYS A 105 -2.38 4.07 4.00
N LYS A 106 -2.55 4.23 5.31
CA LYS A 106 -3.55 5.12 5.90
C LYS A 106 -2.83 6.30 6.53
N ILE A 107 -3.20 7.51 6.13
CA ILE A 107 -2.57 8.74 6.60
C ILE A 107 -3.64 9.59 7.24
N VAL A 108 -3.37 10.10 8.44
CA VAL A 108 -4.29 11.02 9.12
C VAL A 108 -4.45 12.28 8.29
N ASP A 109 -5.69 12.61 7.96
CA ASP A 109 -6.05 13.79 7.18
C ASP A 109 -5.80 15.05 8.02
N LYS A 110 -4.78 15.82 7.64
CA LYS A 110 -4.39 17.05 8.33
C LYS A 110 -3.71 18.04 7.39
N GLY A 111 -3.83 19.33 7.70
CA GLY A 111 -3.29 20.39 6.86
C GLY A 111 -3.25 21.75 7.54
N MET A 112 -2.64 22.71 6.85
CA MET A 112 -2.58 24.11 7.25
C MET A 112 -3.71 24.94 6.63
N ARG A 113 -4.40 24.37 5.64
CA ARG A 113 -5.53 24.98 4.92
C ARG A 113 -6.75 24.07 4.96
N GLU A 114 -7.91 24.68 4.81
CA GLU A 114 -9.20 24.04 4.62
C GLU A 114 -9.93 24.60 3.40
N LYS A 115 -10.97 23.89 2.97
CA LYS A 115 -11.91 24.30 1.92
C LYS A 115 -13.10 25.03 2.53
N THR A 116 -13.42 26.20 1.99
CA THR A 116 -14.64 26.94 2.32
C THR A 116 -15.90 26.20 1.84
N ALA A 117 -17.08 26.73 2.15
CA ALA A 117 -18.34 26.22 1.60
C ALA A 117 -18.38 26.27 0.06
N ALA A 118 -17.68 27.23 -0.55
CA ALA A 118 -17.54 27.37 -2.00
C ALA A 118 -16.42 26.48 -2.60
N GLY A 119 -15.65 25.77 -1.77
CA GLY A 119 -14.55 24.90 -2.21
C GLY A 119 -13.19 25.58 -2.36
N GLU A 120 -13.10 26.88 -2.08
CA GLU A 120 -11.85 27.64 -2.11
C GLU A 120 -10.95 27.30 -0.91
N ARG A 121 -9.63 27.34 -1.10
CA ARG A 121 -8.67 27.04 -0.03
C ARG A 121 -8.36 28.28 0.80
N GLN A 122 -8.48 28.18 2.12
CA GLN A 122 -8.11 29.22 3.08
C GLN A 122 -7.27 28.63 4.21
N PRO A 123 -6.45 29.43 4.94
CA PRO A 123 -5.81 28.96 6.17
C PRO A 123 -6.83 28.43 7.18
N VAL A 124 -6.51 27.34 7.88
CA VAL A 124 -7.38 26.85 8.96
C VAL A 124 -7.29 27.80 10.14
N ASP A 125 -8.39 28.44 10.55
CA ASP A 125 -8.39 29.21 11.79
C ASP A 125 -8.47 28.25 13.01
N PRO A 126 -7.45 28.21 13.89
CA PRO A 126 -7.52 27.42 15.12
C PRO A 126 -8.58 27.95 16.11
N GLY A 127 -9.18 29.12 15.87
CA GLY A 127 -10.09 29.83 16.76
C GLY A 127 -9.46 31.08 17.38
N SER A 128 -8.33 31.55 16.82
CA SER A 128 -7.55 32.70 17.33
C SER A 128 -7.41 33.83 16.32
N GLY A 129 -7.94 33.67 15.10
CA GLY A 129 -7.76 34.62 14.00
C GLY A 129 -6.35 34.61 13.38
N LEU A 130 -5.50 33.66 13.79
CA LEU A 130 -4.13 33.48 13.27
C LEU A 130 -4.01 32.21 12.45
N SER A 131 -3.09 32.20 11.49
CA SER A 131 -2.71 30.97 10.78
C SER A 131 -2.16 29.93 11.77
N PRO A 132 -2.44 28.64 11.56
CA PRO A 132 -2.01 27.60 12.47
C PRO A 132 -0.48 27.46 12.39
N SER A 133 0.17 27.11 13.50
CA SER A 133 1.61 26.82 13.54
C SER A 133 1.94 25.33 13.35
N GLN A 134 0.91 24.48 13.38
CA GLN A 134 0.97 23.02 13.20
C GLN A 134 -0.24 22.55 12.39
N PRO A 135 -0.14 21.46 11.62
CA PRO A 135 -1.26 20.92 10.85
C PRO A 135 -2.45 20.56 11.74
N ILE A 136 -3.65 20.97 11.34
CA ILE A 136 -4.91 20.67 12.03
C ILE A 136 -5.63 19.52 11.32
N LEU A 137 -6.33 18.69 12.09
CA LEU A 137 -7.12 17.57 11.58
C LEU A 137 -8.22 18.05 10.64
N LEU A 138 -8.41 17.33 9.54
CA LEU A 138 -9.44 17.57 8.55
C LEU A 138 -10.45 16.41 8.52
N ASN A 139 -11.62 16.66 7.94
CA ASN A 139 -12.76 15.74 7.98
C ASN A 139 -12.93 14.85 6.73
N GLY A 140 -11.93 14.75 5.86
CA GLY A 140 -12.01 14.03 4.58
C GLY A 140 -12.64 14.83 3.44
N ALA A 141 -13.34 15.93 3.73
CA ALA A 141 -13.89 16.86 2.73
C ALA A 141 -13.07 18.17 2.61
N GLY A 142 -11.92 18.22 3.28
CA GLY A 142 -11.05 19.39 3.30
C GLY A 142 -11.43 20.43 4.34
N ARG A 143 -12.36 20.16 5.27
CA ARG A 143 -12.73 21.11 6.34
C ARG A 143 -12.11 20.72 7.67
N LYS A 144 -11.88 21.72 8.52
CA LYS A 144 -11.45 21.49 9.91
C LYS A 144 -12.36 20.47 10.60
N LEU A 145 -11.74 19.44 11.17
CA LEU A 145 -12.43 18.45 11.98
C LEU A 145 -12.72 19.05 13.37
N PRO A 146 -13.95 18.94 13.90
CA PRO A 146 -14.27 19.39 15.25
C PRO A 146 -13.40 18.70 16.31
N THR A 147 -12.94 19.47 17.30
CA THR A 147 -12.14 18.97 18.42
C THR A 147 -12.85 17.82 19.14
N GLY A 148 -12.11 16.75 19.45
CA GLY A 148 -12.65 15.56 20.13
C GLY A 148 -13.25 14.51 19.18
N THR A 149 -13.28 14.76 17.87
CA THR A 149 -13.72 13.78 16.88
C THR A 149 -12.59 12.82 16.51
N THR A 150 -12.92 11.56 16.18
CA THR A 150 -11.96 10.58 15.65
C THR A 150 -11.31 11.10 14.37
N PRO A 151 -9.96 11.10 14.26
CA PRO A 151 -9.27 11.57 13.07
C PRO A 151 -9.66 10.79 11.81
N THR A 152 -9.97 11.50 10.73
CA THR A 152 -10.18 10.88 9.42
C THR A 152 -8.85 10.38 8.86
N GLN A 153 -8.85 9.18 8.27
CA GLN A 153 -7.69 8.61 7.60
C GLN A 153 -7.96 8.50 6.10
N LEU A 154 -7.03 9.01 5.29
CA LEU A 154 -7.07 8.86 3.84
C LEU A 154 -6.29 7.60 3.44
N PRO A 155 -6.92 6.69 2.67
CA PRO A 155 -6.25 5.51 2.14
C PRO A 155 -5.48 5.84 0.86
N PHE A 156 -4.25 5.33 0.74
CA PHE A 156 -3.43 5.40 -0.46
C PHE A 156 -2.90 4.01 -0.83
N THR A 157 -2.97 3.70 -2.11
CA THR A 157 -2.47 2.42 -2.63
C THR A 157 -0.99 2.55 -2.92
N VAL A 158 -0.15 1.88 -2.15
CA VAL A 158 1.33 1.99 -2.30
C VAL A 158 1.94 0.83 -3.09
N PHE A 159 1.17 -0.23 -3.29
CA PHE A 159 1.50 -1.36 -4.17
C PHE A 159 0.25 -1.76 -4.92
N LEU A 160 0.35 -1.89 -6.24
CA LEU A 160 -0.80 -2.25 -7.07
C LEU A 160 -1.36 -3.62 -6.68
N PRO A 161 -2.69 -3.78 -6.61
CA PRO A 161 -3.32 -5.08 -6.44
C PRO A 161 -3.19 -5.91 -7.72
N TYR A 162 -3.08 -7.22 -7.56
CA TYR A 162 -2.96 -8.19 -8.63
C TYR A 162 -3.68 -9.49 -8.27
N THR A 163 -4.44 -10.05 -9.21
CA THR A 163 -5.02 -11.38 -9.05
C THR A 163 -3.92 -12.42 -9.25
N PHE A 164 -3.39 -12.94 -8.14
CA PHE A 164 -2.34 -13.96 -8.22
C PHE A 164 -2.89 -15.26 -8.79
N PRO A 165 -2.11 -15.95 -9.65
CA PRO A 165 -2.47 -17.28 -10.11
C PRO A 165 -2.62 -18.25 -8.93
N THR A 166 -3.56 -19.18 -9.05
CA THR A 166 -3.83 -20.23 -8.05
C THR A 166 -3.81 -21.61 -8.71
N PRO A 167 -3.40 -22.68 -8.00
CA PRO A 167 -2.85 -22.67 -6.64
C PRO A 167 -1.42 -22.11 -6.58
N ILE A 168 -0.99 -21.77 -5.37
CA ILE A 168 0.43 -21.51 -5.01
C ILE A 168 0.99 -22.80 -4.44
#